data_AF-A0A9D6K9Q8-F1
#
_entry.id   AF-A0A9D6K9Q8-F1
#
_cell.length_a   1.000
_cell.length_b   1.000
_cell.length_c   1.000
_cell.angle_alpha   90.00
_cell.angle_beta   90.00
_cell.angle_gamma   90.00
#
_symmetry.space_group_name_H-M   'P 1'
#
loop_
_entity.id
_entity.type
_entity.pdbx_description
1 polymer ?
#
loop_
_entity_poly.entity_id
_entity_poly.type
_entity_poly.pdbx_seq_one_letter_code
_entity_poly.pdbx_strand_id
1 'polypeptide(L)'
;MSRNPFRMPALALLVTGAIATLAAIPAAAVMIDDFNSGASATLPRGVRQRRMGSLSANDTGLKGVLGGQRRVTVTVESQDSGDLDIVSADIVPGAGLFGYASSGGADGRFDLTYDAGGAGLNANLLSESGVLIDVAEADLSSVPYTITLVIADRSGRSGTITKASTSAGPQQVRLLLSALPKVDLAHVRSIVVSVNPQKSGDLQLNKIRTFGPTGP
;
A
#
# COMPACT_ATOMS: atom_id res chain seq x y z
N MET A 1 65.54 68.37 1.93
CA MET A 1 64.72 67.65 0.94
C MET A 1 64.09 66.44 1.63
N SER A 2 62.82 66.56 2.00
CA SER A 2 62.04 65.55 2.74
C SER A 2 61.22 64.72 1.74
N ARG A 3 61.28 63.38 1.84
CA ARG A 3 60.38 62.48 1.10
C ARG A 3 59.83 61.42 2.05
N ASN A 4 58.52 61.47 2.23
CA ASN A 4 57.69 60.54 3.00
C ASN A 4 57.75 59.11 2.41
N PRO A 5 57.71 58.05 3.25
CA PRO A 5 57.43 56.70 2.78
C PRO A 5 55.91 56.48 2.63
N PHE A 6 55.52 55.95 1.46
CA PHE A 6 54.17 55.47 1.18
C PHE A 6 53.79 54.32 2.12
N ARG A 7 52.68 54.47 2.85
CA ARG A 7 51.97 53.37 3.52
C ARG A 7 50.90 52.82 2.58
N MET A 8 50.95 51.53 2.26
CA MET A 8 49.84 50.81 1.61
C MET A 8 48.89 50.22 2.68
N PRO A 9 47.56 50.27 2.48
CA PRO A 9 46.61 49.66 3.39
C PRO A 9 46.50 48.15 3.13
N ALA A 10 46.50 47.35 4.20
CA ALA A 10 46.20 45.92 4.14
C ALA A 10 44.68 45.74 3.94
N LEU A 11 44.29 45.08 2.85
CA LEU A 11 42.91 44.71 2.55
C LEU A 11 42.58 43.41 3.32
N ALA A 12 41.76 43.50 4.37
CA ALA A 12 41.28 42.36 5.11
C ALA A 12 40.14 41.68 4.33
N LEU A 13 40.39 40.46 3.84
CA LEU A 13 39.40 39.63 3.17
C LEU A 13 38.51 38.94 4.22
N LEU A 14 37.28 39.44 4.39
CA LEU A 14 36.25 38.73 5.15
C LEU A 14 35.74 37.54 4.32
N VAL A 15 36.06 36.32 4.77
CA VAL A 15 35.46 35.09 4.22
C VAL A 15 34.19 34.80 5.02
N THR A 16 33.04 35.21 4.50
CA THR A 16 31.73 34.86 5.06
C THR A 16 31.42 33.41 4.68
N GLY A 17 31.57 32.48 5.63
CA GLY A 17 31.21 31.09 5.45
C GLY A 17 29.70 30.92 5.30
N ALA A 18 29.23 30.64 4.10
CA ALA A 18 27.86 30.22 3.86
C ALA A 18 27.70 28.78 4.39
N ILE A 19 27.05 28.62 5.54
CA ILE A 19 26.58 27.32 6.01
C ILE A 19 25.39 26.96 5.10
N ALA A 20 25.61 26.10 4.12
CA ALA A 20 24.53 25.49 3.36
C ALA A 20 23.76 24.56 4.31
N THR A 21 22.58 24.98 4.75
CA THR A 21 21.60 24.09 5.36
C THR A 21 21.14 23.10 4.28
N LEU A 22 21.64 21.86 4.34
CA LEU A 22 21.07 20.75 3.58
C LEU A 22 19.62 20.58 4.05
N ALA A 23 18.67 21.09 3.29
CA ALA A 23 17.27 20.73 3.47
C ALA A 23 17.14 19.23 3.20
N ALA A 24 16.68 18.47 4.19
CA ALA A 24 16.36 17.06 3.99
C ALA A 24 15.28 16.95 2.92
N ILE A 25 15.61 16.32 1.79
CA ILE A 25 14.61 15.98 0.78
C ILE A 25 13.70 14.92 1.41
N PRO A 26 12.38 15.14 1.50
CA PRO A 26 11.48 14.14 2.04
C PRO A 26 11.59 12.86 1.21
N ALA A 27 11.70 11.71 1.87
CA ALA A 27 11.67 10.41 1.20
C ALA A 27 10.37 10.30 0.39
N ALA A 28 10.49 9.95 -0.89
CA ALA A 28 9.32 9.74 -1.73
C ALA A 28 8.53 8.53 -1.20
N ALA A 29 7.20 8.64 -1.16
CA ALA A 29 6.32 7.57 -0.75
C ALA A 29 6.60 6.28 -1.54
N VAL A 30 6.65 5.15 -0.84
CA VAL A 30 6.82 3.83 -1.43
C VAL A 30 5.48 3.39 -2.02
N MET A 31 5.46 3.14 -3.32
CA MET A 31 4.32 2.49 -3.98
C MET A 31 4.29 1.01 -3.62
N ILE A 32 3.16 0.52 -3.11
CA ILE A 32 2.96 -0.90 -2.83
C ILE A 32 2.24 -1.56 -4.01
N ASP A 33 1.17 -0.95 -4.51
CA ASP A 33 0.45 -1.39 -5.70
C ASP A 33 -0.28 -0.21 -6.34
N ASP A 34 -0.10 -0.02 -7.65
CA ASP A 34 -0.79 0.99 -8.44
C ASP A 34 -1.94 0.44 -9.30
N PHE A 35 -2.15 -0.87 -9.26
CA PHE A 35 -3.10 -1.65 -10.06
C PHE A 35 -3.05 -1.41 -11.58
N ASN A 36 -2.05 -0.66 -12.07
CA ASN A 36 -1.94 -0.17 -13.44
C ASN A 36 -0.94 -1.00 -14.27
N SER A 37 -0.51 -2.15 -13.76
CA SER A 37 0.37 -3.07 -14.47
C SER A 37 -0.31 -3.59 -15.75
N GLY A 38 -0.05 -2.88 -16.85
CA GLY A 38 -0.66 -3.13 -18.15
C GLY A 38 -0.43 -4.55 -18.65
N ALA A 39 -1.51 -5.21 -19.05
CA ALA A 39 -1.72 -6.20 -20.12
C ALA A 39 -0.66 -7.28 -20.46
N SER A 40 0.50 -7.36 -19.81
CA SER A 40 1.67 -8.13 -20.26
C SER A 40 2.17 -9.14 -19.22
N ALA A 41 1.39 -9.41 -18.19
CA ALA A 41 1.58 -10.60 -17.36
C ALA A 41 0.65 -11.70 -17.88
N THR A 42 1.14 -12.93 -17.88
CA THR A 42 0.32 -14.15 -18.01
C THR A 42 -0.53 -14.26 -16.72
N LEU A 43 -1.50 -13.35 -16.57
CA LEU A 43 -2.33 -13.19 -15.39
C LEU A 43 -3.33 -14.35 -15.31
N PRO A 44 -3.52 -15.01 -14.16
CA PRO A 44 -4.82 -15.60 -13.87
C PRO A 44 -5.82 -14.44 -13.76
N ARG A 45 -6.71 -14.29 -14.75
CA ARG A 45 -7.76 -13.25 -14.76
C ARG A 45 -8.73 -13.47 -13.60
N GLY A 46 -8.58 -12.67 -12.56
CA GLY A 46 -9.41 -12.67 -11.36
C GLY A 46 -9.43 -13.98 -10.57
N VAL A 47 -9.84 -13.88 -9.33
CA VAL A 47 -10.23 -15.01 -8.50
C VAL A 47 -11.75 -15.03 -8.42
N ARG A 48 -12.36 -16.17 -8.70
CA ARG A 48 -13.81 -16.39 -8.57
C ARG A 48 -14.04 -17.62 -7.73
N GLN A 49 -14.70 -17.45 -6.59
CA GLN A 49 -14.98 -18.54 -5.66
C GLN A 49 -16.49 -18.64 -5.43
N ARG A 50 -17.01 -19.86 -5.59
CA ARG A 50 -18.45 -20.19 -5.43
C ARG A 50 -18.70 -21.12 -4.25
N ARG A 51 -17.66 -21.50 -3.53
CA ARG A 51 -17.74 -22.42 -2.40
C ARG A 51 -17.04 -21.83 -1.20
N MET A 52 -17.57 -22.15 -0.03
CA MET A 52 -16.92 -21.88 1.25
C MET A 52 -15.42 -22.21 1.22
N GLY A 53 -14.61 -21.30 1.77
CA GLY A 53 -13.16 -21.40 1.79
C GLY A 53 -12.48 -20.43 0.82
N SER A 54 -11.19 -20.66 0.56
CA SER A 54 -10.33 -19.69 -0.11
C SER A 54 -9.82 -20.19 -1.46
N LEU A 55 -9.67 -19.28 -2.41
CA LEU A 55 -8.99 -19.49 -3.69
C LEU A 55 -7.99 -18.35 -3.89
N SER A 56 -6.84 -18.66 -4.48
CA SER A 56 -5.79 -17.65 -4.73
C SER A 56 -5.30 -17.67 -6.18
N ALA A 57 -4.90 -16.49 -6.65
CA ALA A 57 -4.18 -16.27 -7.89
C ALA A 57 -2.89 -15.48 -7.62
N ASN A 58 -1.84 -15.75 -8.39
CA ASN A 58 -0.58 -15.02 -8.33
C ASN A 58 -0.37 -14.25 -9.63
N ASP A 59 -0.20 -12.95 -9.50
CA ASP A 59 0.24 -12.07 -10.58
C ASP A 59 1.74 -11.84 -10.42
N THR A 60 2.51 -12.02 -11.50
CA THR A 60 3.97 -11.93 -11.47
C THR A 60 4.50 -10.99 -12.56
N GLY A 61 5.73 -10.49 -12.39
CA GLY A 61 6.38 -9.60 -13.37
C GLY A 61 5.80 -8.18 -13.39
N LEU A 62 5.17 -7.74 -12.30
CA LEU A 62 4.47 -6.46 -12.22
C LEU A 62 5.44 -5.31 -11.92
N LYS A 63 5.45 -4.25 -12.74
CA LYS A 63 6.35 -3.10 -12.54
C LYS A 63 5.87 -2.08 -11.50
N GLY A 64 4.56 -2.01 -11.25
CA GLY A 64 3.94 -1.08 -10.31
C GLY A 64 3.68 -1.66 -8.92
N VAL A 65 4.16 -2.88 -8.66
CA VAL A 65 3.91 -3.62 -7.42
C VAL A 65 5.19 -3.87 -6.67
N LEU A 66 5.20 -3.58 -5.37
CA LEU A 66 6.33 -3.82 -4.49
C LEU A 66 6.64 -5.33 -4.43
N GLY A 67 7.89 -5.69 -4.75
CA GLY A 67 8.31 -7.08 -4.87
C GLY A 67 7.93 -7.74 -6.20
N GLY A 68 7.34 -7.00 -7.14
CA GLY A 68 7.07 -7.44 -8.51
C GLY A 68 5.99 -8.52 -8.65
N GLN A 69 5.30 -8.86 -7.56
CA GLN A 69 4.26 -9.88 -7.52
C GLN A 69 3.15 -9.48 -6.54
N ARG A 70 1.93 -9.88 -6.87
CA ARG A 70 0.78 -9.80 -5.98
C ARG A 70 0.11 -11.16 -5.93
N ARG A 71 -0.21 -11.63 -4.74
CA ARG A 71 -1.12 -12.76 -4.55
C ARG A 71 -2.48 -12.24 -4.11
N VAL A 72 -3.50 -12.52 -4.90
CA VAL A 72 -4.90 -12.23 -4.58
C VAL A 72 -5.50 -13.49 -4.00
N THR A 73 -6.09 -13.41 -2.82
CA THR A 73 -6.88 -14.50 -2.23
C THR A 73 -8.28 -14.01 -2.00
N VAL A 74 -9.27 -14.75 -2.45
CA VAL A 74 -10.69 -14.50 -2.13
C VAL A 74 -11.15 -15.62 -1.21
N THR A 75 -11.84 -15.26 -0.14
CA THR A 75 -12.43 -16.21 0.82
C THR A 75 -13.93 -15.98 0.88
N VAL A 76 -14.69 -17.07 0.71
CA VAL A 76 -16.13 -17.10 0.98
C VAL A 76 -16.34 -17.58 2.40
N GLU A 77 -16.96 -16.72 3.22
CA GLU A 77 -17.19 -16.93 4.65
C GLU A 77 -18.60 -17.39 4.97
N SER A 78 -19.58 -17.03 4.14
CA SER A 78 -20.93 -17.61 4.18
C SER A 78 -21.63 -17.51 2.82
N GLN A 79 -22.64 -18.36 2.61
CA GLN A 79 -23.47 -18.40 1.40
C GLN A 79 -24.91 -18.77 1.79
N ASP A 80 -25.88 -18.12 1.17
CA ASP A 80 -27.30 -18.47 1.32
C ASP A 80 -27.71 -19.58 0.34
N SER A 81 -27.14 -19.55 -0.87
CA SER A 81 -27.57 -20.33 -2.04
C SER A 81 -26.39 -21.04 -2.72
N GLY A 82 -25.56 -21.74 -1.95
CA GLY A 82 -24.53 -22.67 -2.44
C GLY A 82 -23.76 -22.17 -3.67
N ASP A 83 -23.73 -22.97 -4.75
CA ASP A 83 -22.96 -22.66 -5.97
C ASP A 83 -23.51 -21.48 -6.81
N LEU A 84 -24.68 -20.91 -6.49
CA LEU A 84 -25.21 -19.69 -7.15
C LEU A 84 -24.55 -18.42 -6.62
N ASP A 85 -24.12 -18.47 -5.37
CA ASP A 85 -23.42 -17.39 -4.70
C ASP A 85 -21.95 -17.35 -5.13
N ILE A 86 -21.45 -16.16 -5.42
CA ILE A 86 -20.11 -15.94 -5.92
C ILE A 86 -19.46 -14.74 -5.23
N VAL A 87 -18.20 -14.92 -4.87
CA VAL A 87 -17.30 -13.83 -4.53
C VAL A 87 -16.21 -13.79 -5.58
N SER A 88 -15.87 -12.60 -6.05
CA SER A 88 -14.83 -12.41 -7.05
C SER A 88 -13.97 -11.20 -6.78
N ALA A 89 -12.72 -11.27 -7.22
CA ALA A 89 -11.83 -10.12 -7.21
C ALA A 89 -10.90 -10.13 -8.42
N ASP A 90 -10.71 -8.99 -9.08
CA ASP A 90 -9.91 -8.87 -10.32
C ASP A 90 -9.41 -7.45 -10.53
N ILE A 91 -8.47 -7.26 -11.46
CA ILE A 91 -8.10 -5.94 -11.96
C ILE A 91 -9.09 -5.51 -13.02
N VAL A 92 -9.68 -4.32 -12.84
CA VAL A 92 -10.58 -3.69 -13.80
C VAL A 92 -9.77 -3.28 -15.04
N PRO A 93 -10.00 -3.92 -16.20
CA PRO A 93 -9.16 -3.70 -17.38
C PRO A 93 -9.16 -2.24 -17.83
N GLY A 94 -7.96 -1.68 -18.05
CA GLY A 94 -7.78 -0.32 -18.55
C GLY A 94 -8.08 0.81 -17.54
N ALA A 95 -8.57 0.48 -16.34
CA ALA A 95 -8.89 1.47 -15.31
C ALA A 95 -7.80 1.63 -14.26
N GLY A 96 -6.90 0.65 -14.11
CA GLY A 96 -5.91 0.65 -13.03
C GLY A 96 -6.56 0.56 -11.65
N LEU A 97 -7.62 -0.25 -11.54
CA LEU A 97 -8.36 -0.48 -10.30
C LEU A 97 -8.38 -1.96 -9.97
N PHE A 98 -8.36 -2.30 -8.69
CA PHE A 98 -8.70 -3.63 -8.20
C PHE A 98 -10.16 -3.63 -7.75
N GLY A 99 -10.97 -4.52 -8.30
CA GLY A 99 -12.38 -4.68 -7.93
C GLY A 99 -12.61 -5.96 -7.14
N TYR A 100 -13.48 -5.86 -6.15
CA TYR A 100 -14.10 -6.96 -5.44
C TYR A 100 -15.62 -6.88 -5.63
N ALA A 101 -16.26 -8.02 -5.80
CA ALA A 101 -17.71 -8.12 -5.86
C ALA A 101 -18.22 -9.38 -5.17
N SER A 102 -19.33 -9.24 -4.46
CA SER A 102 -20.02 -10.34 -3.78
C SER A 102 -21.50 -10.36 -4.18
N SER A 103 -22.00 -11.53 -4.59
CA SER A 103 -23.43 -11.69 -4.87
C SER A 103 -24.30 -11.53 -3.62
N GLY A 104 -25.61 -11.29 -3.82
CA GLY A 104 -26.60 -11.03 -2.76
C GLY A 104 -26.65 -12.04 -1.59
N GLY A 105 -26.31 -13.31 -1.83
CA GLY A 105 -26.29 -14.36 -0.82
C GLY A 105 -24.90 -14.65 -0.24
N ALA A 106 -23.84 -14.07 -0.79
CA ALA A 106 -22.46 -14.38 -0.43
C ALA A 106 -21.85 -13.33 0.50
N ASP A 107 -21.17 -13.80 1.54
CA ASP A 107 -20.26 -13.00 2.36
C ASP A 107 -18.83 -13.48 2.17
N GLY A 108 -17.90 -12.54 2.11
CA GLY A 108 -16.52 -12.85 1.83
C GLY A 108 -15.57 -11.69 2.06
N ARG A 109 -14.30 -12.00 1.85
CA ARG A 109 -13.19 -11.07 1.96
C ARG A 109 -12.16 -11.33 0.88
N PHE A 110 -11.28 -10.36 0.68
CA PHE A 110 -10.08 -10.56 -0.13
C PHE A 110 -8.80 -10.16 0.62
N ASP A 111 -7.72 -10.86 0.31
CA ASP A 111 -6.38 -10.56 0.79
C ASP A 111 -5.45 -10.28 -0.41
N LEU A 112 -4.72 -9.19 -0.34
CA LEU A 112 -3.63 -8.85 -1.24
C LEU A 112 -2.32 -9.04 -0.50
N THR A 113 -1.54 -10.04 -0.91
CA THR A 113 -0.25 -10.37 -0.29
C THR A 113 0.90 -9.95 -1.20
N TYR A 114 1.84 -9.21 -0.61
CA TYR A 114 3.09 -8.75 -1.22
C TYR A 114 4.25 -9.34 -0.42
N ASP A 115 4.87 -10.39 -0.97
CA ASP A 115 5.97 -11.11 -0.33
C ASP A 115 7.08 -11.50 -1.33
N ALA A 116 7.05 -10.91 -2.54
CA ALA A 116 7.93 -11.26 -3.66
C ALA A 116 7.94 -12.77 -3.98
N GLY A 117 6.78 -13.42 -3.95
CA GLY A 117 6.68 -14.87 -4.19
C GLY A 117 7.27 -15.70 -3.06
N GLY A 118 7.28 -15.16 -1.83
CA GLY A 118 7.86 -15.76 -0.64
C GLY A 118 9.35 -15.43 -0.40
N ALA A 119 10.04 -14.78 -1.34
CA ALA A 119 11.43 -14.37 -1.19
C ALA A 119 11.63 -13.23 -0.16
N GLY A 120 10.55 -12.50 0.15
CA GLY A 120 10.53 -11.37 1.05
C GLY A 120 10.86 -10.05 0.34
N LEU A 121 10.18 -8.98 0.75
CA LEU A 121 10.27 -7.66 0.10
C LEU A 121 11.62 -6.95 0.32
N ASN A 122 12.26 -7.16 1.48
CA ASN A 122 13.40 -6.36 1.95
C ASN A 122 13.15 -4.85 1.87
N ALA A 123 11.90 -4.44 2.09
CA ALA A 123 11.53 -3.03 1.99
C ALA A 123 11.91 -2.31 3.28
N ASN A 124 12.38 -1.07 3.13
CA ASN A 124 12.64 -0.16 4.24
C ASN A 124 11.52 0.88 4.29
N LEU A 125 10.71 0.81 5.34
CA LEU A 125 9.59 1.72 5.63
C LEU A 125 9.86 2.57 6.88
N LEU A 126 11.11 2.67 7.37
CA LEU A 126 11.43 3.44 8.58
C LEU A 126 11.11 4.94 8.45
N SER A 127 11.19 5.49 7.24
CA SER A 127 10.86 6.90 6.96
C SER A 127 9.36 7.17 6.84
N GLU A 128 8.53 6.11 6.84
CA GLU A 128 7.12 6.21 6.53
C GLU A 128 6.29 6.30 7.81
N SER A 129 5.28 7.18 7.80
CA SER A 129 4.32 7.32 8.90
C SER A 129 3.24 6.25 8.88
N GLY A 130 2.89 5.76 7.70
CA GLY A 130 1.69 4.98 7.50
C GLY A 130 1.55 4.40 6.11
N VAL A 131 0.53 3.56 5.96
CA VAL A 131 0.02 3.08 4.67
C VAL A 131 -1.32 3.76 4.40
N LEU A 132 -1.51 4.17 3.15
CA LEU A 132 -2.72 4.76 2.61
C LEU A 132 -3.28 3.81 1.54
N ILE A 133 -4.55 3.44 1.73
CA ILE A 133 -5.32 2.66 0.77
C ILE A 133 -6.39 3.59 0.18
N ASP A 134 -6.26 3.86 -1.12
CA ASP A 134 -7.25 4.63 -1.87
C ASP A 134 -8.39 3.69 -2.26
N VAL A 135 -9.53 3.85 -1.60
CA VAL A 135 -10.79 3.21 -2.00
C VAL A 135 -11.42 4.11 -3.06
N ALA A 136 -11.58 3.58 -4.27
CA ALA A 136 -12.21 4.29 -5.39
C ALA A 136 -13.72 4.26 -5.28
N GLU A 137 -14.27 3.13 -4.85
CA GLU A 137 -15.71 2.91 -4.73
C GLU A 137 -15.96 1.90 -3.62
N ALA A 138 -17.02 2.10 -2.87
CA ALA A 138 -17.59 1.13 -1.95
C ALA A 138 -19.10 1.35 -2.00
N ASP A 139 -19.86 0.33 -2.35
CA ASP A 139 -21.31 0.44 -2.40
C ASP A 139 -21.92 0.48 -0.99
N LEU A 140 -23.23 0.74 -0.91
CA LEU A 140 -23.91 0.84 0.39
C LEU A 140 -23.96 -0.50 1.12
N SER A 141 -24.07 -1.61 0.39
CA SER A 141 -24.05 -2.95 0.97
C SER A 141 -22.70 -3.27 1.62
N SER A 142 -21.62 -2.65 1.14
CA SER A 142 -20.29 -2.81 1.71
C SER A 142 -20.07 -2.12 3.06
N VAL A 143 -20.99 -1.26 3.49
CA VAL A 143 -20.76 -0.37 4.63
C VAL A 143 -21.46 -0.92 5.89
N PRO A 144 -20.73 -1.14 7.01
CA PRO A 144 -19.31 -0.86 7.21
C PRO A 144 -18.40 -1.97 6.69
N TYR A 145 -17.25 -1.60 6.10
CA TYR A 145 -16.20 -2.55 5.75
C TYR A 145 -14.99 -2.37 6.67
N THR A 146 -14.19 -3.43 6.78
CA THR A 146 -12.93 -3.37 7.54
C THR A 146 -11.74 -3.58 6.61
N ILE A 147 -10.69 -2.81 6.85
CA ILE A 147 -9.38 -2.99 6.24
C ILE A 147 -8.39 -3.35 7.33
N THR A 148 -7.71 -4.47 7.15
CA THR A 148 -6.64 -4.95 8.02
C THR A 148 -5.32 -5.00 7.27
N LEU A 149 -4.31 -4.34 7.81
CA LEU A 149 -2.93 -4.38 7.34
C LEU A 149 -2.12 -5.27 8.27
N VAL A 150 -1.45 -6.26 7.71
CA VAL A 150 -0.45 -7.07 8.43
C VAL A 150 0.90 -6.82 7.80
N ILE A 151 1.90 -6.48 8.62
CA ILE A 151 3.29 -6.37 8.19
C ILE A 151 4.12 -7.36 9.01
N ALA A 152 4.95 -8.13 8.33
CA ALA A 152 5.94 -8.99 8.96
C ALA A 152 7.36 -8.60 8.54
N ASP A 153 8.29 -8.64 9.47
CA ASP A 153 9.72 -8.42 9.23
C ASP A 153 10.46 -9.73 8.88
N ARG A 154 11.72 -9.60 8.47
CA ARG A 154 12.58 -10.75 8.13
C ARG A 154 12.86 -11.70 9.30
N SER A 155 12.74 -11.21 10.53
CA SER A 155 12.91 -11.99 11.75
C SER A 155 11.65 -12.77 12.14
N GLY A 156 10.56 -12.62 11.37
CA GLY A 156 9.28 -13.31 11.59
C GLY A 156 8.37 -12.60 12.60
N ARG A 157 8.71 -11.40 13.08
CA ARG A 157 7.79 -10.61 13.90
C ARG A 157 6.76 -9.98 13.00
N SER A 158 5.49 -10.06 13.40
CA SER A 158 4.38 -9.45 12.69
C SER A 158 3.60 -8.49 13.58
N GLY A 159 2.95 -7.52 12.95
CA GLY A 159 2.03 -6.61 13.58
C GLY A 159 0.82 -6.35 12.68
N THR A 160 -0.30 -6.00 13.30
CA THR A 160 -1.58 -5.83 12.63
C THR A 160 -2.20 -4.49 12.99
N ILE A 161 -2.74 -3.81 11.98
CA ILE A 161 -3.54 -2.60 12.12
C ILE A 161 -4.89 -2.86 11.45
N THR A 162 -5.99 -2.65 12.16
CA THR A 162 -7.34 -2.75 11.57
C THR A 162 -8.04 -1.40 11.65
N LYS A 163 -8.75 -1.04 10.59
CA LYS A 163 -9.58 0.16 10.53
C LYS A 163 -10.91 -0.16 9.86
N ALA A 164 -12.00 0.21 10.53
CA ALA A 164 -13.32 0.20 9.91
C ALA A 164 -13.53 1.50 9.12
N SER A 165 -14.28 1.39 8.03
CA SER A 165 -14.87 2.54 7.35
C SER A 165 -16.39 2.40 7.35
N THR A 166 -17.05 3.53 7.56
CA THR A 166 -18.51 3.65 7.59
C THR A 166 -19.02 4.53 6.44
N SER A 167 -18.20 4.76 5.41
CA SER A 167 -18.53 5.64 4.29
C SER A 167 -18.60 4.86 2.99
N ALA A 168 -19.65 5.09 2.21
CA ALA A 168 -19.71 4.65 0.82
C ALA A 168 -18.92 5.61 -0.09
N GLY A 169 -18.52 5.12 -1.26
CA GLY A 169 -17.82 5.91 -2.28
C GLY A 169 -16.33 6.16 -2.00
N PRO A 170 -15.70 7.06 -2.78
CA PRO A 170 -14.26 7.27 -2.76
C PRO A 170 -13.74 7.83 -1.43
N GLN A 171 -12.65 7.27 -0.92
CA GLN A 171 -12.00 7.73 0.32
C GLN A 171 -10.57 7.20 0.47
N GLN A 172 -9.85 7.76 1.44
CA GLN A 172 -8.52 7.30 1.83
C GLN A 172 -8.52 6.70 3.21
N VAL A 173 -8.19 5.41 3.31
CA VAL A 173 -8.02 4.72 4.59
C VAL A 173 -6.57 4.80 5.01
N ARG A 174 -6.30 5.56 6.07
CA ARG A 174 -4.96 5.76 6.66
C ARG A 174 -4.74 4.82 7.84
N LEU A 175 -3.64 4.06 7.79
CA LEU A 175 -3.19 3.09 8.79
C LEU A 175 -1.79 3.50 9.27
N LEU A 176 -1.60 3.78 10.56
CA LEU A 176 -0.36 4.36 11.10
C LEU A 176 0.63 3.29 11.53
N LEU A 177 1.84 3.30 10.97
CA LEU A 177 2.89 2.31 11.29
C LEU A 177 3.38 2.40 12.74
N SER A 178 3.13 3.52 13.43
CA SER A 178 3.39 3.66 14.87
C SER A 178 2.61 2.65 15.73
N ALA A 179 1.54 2.05 15.20
CA ALA A 179 0.80 0.96 15.83
C ALA A 179 1.55 -0.39 15.78
N LEU A 180 2.72 -0.48 15.13
CA LEU A 180 3.49 -1.72 14.94
C LEU A 180 4.86 -1.67 15.66
N PRO A 181 4.93 -1.40 16.98
CA PRO A 181 6.19 -1.08 17.67
C PRO A 181 7.22 -2.22 17.72
N LYS A 182 6.80 -3.46 17.44
CA LYS A 182 7.66 -4.64 17.49
C LYS A 182 8.17 -5.10 16.11
N VAL A 183 7.66 -4.53 15.03
CA VAL A 183 8.06 -4.88 13.66
C VAL A 183 9.27 -4.06 13.27
N ASP A 184 10.32 -4.70 12.77
CA ASP A 184 11.44 -3.99 12.15
C ASP A 184 11.06 -3.51 10.74
N LEU A 185 10.64 -2.25 10.68
CA LEU A 185 10.25 -1.59 9.43
C LEU A 185 11.43 -1.35 8.48
N ALA A 186 12.69 -1.53 8.91
CA ALA A 186 13.84 -1.44 8.01
C ALA A 186 13.97 -2.67 7.10
N HIS A 187 13.39 -3.80 7.55
CA HIS A 187 13.56 -5.11 6.92
C HIS A 187 12.20 -5.81 6.77
N VAL A 188 11.25 -5.13 6.14
CA VAL A 188 9.93 -5.68 5.88
C VAL A 188 10.05 -6.88 4.93
N ARG A 189 9.50 -8.02 5.35
CA ARG A 189 9.44 -9.26 4.57
C ARG A 189 8.15 -9.36 3.80
N SER A 190 7.01 -9.03 4.40
CA SER A 190 5.72 -9.14 3.73
C SER A 190 4.74 -8.08 4.20
N ILE A 191 3.86 -7.68 3.29
CA ILE A 191 2.70 -6.85 3.56
C ILE A 191 1.46 -7.61 3.09
N VAL A 192 0.42 -7.66 3.93
CA VAL A 192 -0.88 -8.19 3.57
C VAL A 192 -1.93 -7.13 3.84
N VAL A 193 -2.76 -6.85 2.83
CA VAL A 193 -3.94 -6.01 2.96
C VAL A 193 -5.16 -6.91 2.83
N SER A 194 -5.88 -7.09 3.93
CA SER A 194 -7.12 -7.85 3.99
C SER A 194 -8.29 -6.88 4.08
N VAL A 195 -9.30 -7.07 3.25
CA VAL A 195 -10.50 -6.24 3.25
C VAL A 195 -11.71 -7.15 3.32
N ASN A 196 -12.63 -6.86 4.25
CA ASN A 196 -13.93 -7.51 4.35
C ASN A 196 -15.02 -6.45 4.01
N PRO A 197 -15.54 -6.46 2.78
CA PRO A 197 -16.66 -5.63 2.35
C PRO A 197 -18.04 -6.14 2.77
N GLN A 198 -18.15 -7.14 3.63
CA GLN A 198 -19.43 -7.73 4.06
C GLN A 198 -20.19 -8.45 2.93
N LYS A 199 -21.34 -9.00 3.33
CA LYS A 199 -22.30 -9.67 2.45
C LYS A 199 -22.83 -8.73 1.39
N SER A 200 -22.90 -9.20 0.15
CA SER A 200 -23.38 -8.43 -1.01
C SER A 200 -22.59 -7.16 -1.32
N GLY A 201 -21.39 -7.01 -0.76
CA GLY A 201 -20.59 -5.81 -0.91
C GLY A 201 -19.76 -5.80 -2.20
N ASP A 202 -19.76 -4.65 -2.86
CA ASP A 202 -18.86 -4.32 -3.98
C ASP A 202 -17.90 -3.18 -3.58
N LEU A 203 -16.61 -3.38 -3.83
CA LEU A 203 -15.56 -2.43 -3.44
C LEU A 203 -14.44 -2.37 -4.48
N GLN A 204 -13.93 -1.17 -4.76
CA GLN A 204 -12.80 -0.95 -5.65
C GLN A 204 -11.67 -0.19 -4.96
N LEU A 205 -10.44 -0.65 -5.18
CA LEU A 205 -9.21 0.02 -4.76
C LEU A 205 -8.50 0.62 -5.97
N ASN A 206 -7.90 1.80 -5.78
CA ASN A 206 -7.09 2.47 -6.81
C ASN A 206 -5.60 2.31 -6.56
N LYS A 207 -5.14 2.54 -5.33
CA LYS A 207 -3.71 2.47 -4.99
C LYS A 207 -3.50 2.08 -3.55
N ILE A 208 -2.34 1.47 -3.30
CA ILE A 208 -1.80 1.22 -1.98
C ILE A 208 -0.39 1.81 -1.96
N ARG A 209 -0.14 2.75 -1.06
CA ARG A 209 1.15 3.43 -0.94
C ARG A 209 1.43 3.82 0.50
N THR A 210 2.68 4.10 0.82
CA THR A 210 3.02 4.73 2.10
C THR A 210 2.80 6.25 2.06
N PHE A 211 2.90 6.89 3.21
CA PHE A 211 2.98 8.34 3.32
C PHE A 211 3.97 8.76 4.41
N GLY A 212 4.68 9.86 4.17
CA GLY A 212 5.69 10.40 5.08
C GLY A 212 5.12 11.23 6.24
N PRO A 213 5.98 11.79 7.10
CA PRO A 213 5.59 12.62 8.25
C PRO A 213 4.96 13.96 7.89
N THR A 214 5.22 14.49 6.69
CA THR A 214 4.66 15.76 6.21
C THR A 214 3.27 15.63 5.58
N GLY A 215 2.66 14.44 5.62
CA GLY A 215 1.36 14.15 5.03
C GLY A 215 1.45 13.48 3.65
N PRO A 216 0.32 12.93 3.13
CA PRO A 216 0.22 12.40 1.78
C PRO A 216 0.36 13.48 0.71
#